data_AF-A0A2U8FG07-F1
#
_entry.id   AF-A0A2U8FG07-F1
#
_cell.length_a   1.000
_cell.length_b   1.000
_cell.length_c   1.000
_cell.angle_alpha   90.00
_cell.angle_beta   90.00
_cell.angle_gamma   90.00
#
_symmetry.space_group_name_H-M   'P 1'
#
loop_
_entity.id
_entity.type
_entity.pdbx_description
1 polymer ?
#
loop_
_entity_poly.entity_id
_entity_poly.type
_entity_poly.pdbx_seq_one_letter_code
_entity_poly.pdbx_strand_id
1 'polypeptide(L)'
;MSRDDNFKEALKELKDCQAKHKITSCFLCDDAVGCDKKESFEDLVMRNLDTKIHSLQDCQREHNIRSCSVCKELLNCETRNAYVDAVYLSMNKGSGGSFEF
;
A
#
# COMPACT_ATOMS: atom_id res chain seq x y z
N MET A 1 -12.63 -13.65 5.23
CA MET A 1 -11.57 -12.64 5.36
C MET A 1 -11.41 -11.97 4.01
N SER A 2 -11.53 -10.65 3.94
CA SER A 2 -11.35 -9.88 2.70
C SER A 2 -9.87 -9.89 2.29
N ARG A 3 -9.60 -9.71 1.01
CA ARG A 3 -8.23 -9.57 0.49
C ARG A 3 -7.49 -8.38 1.13
N ASP A 4 -8.25 -7.37 1.54
CA ASP A 4 -7.77 -6.20 2.28
C ASP A 4 -7.35 -6.52 3.72
N ASP A 5 -7.96 -7.52 4.35
CA ASP A 5 -7.61 -7.94 5.73
C ASP A 5 -6.24 -8.61 5.75
N ASN A 6 -5.98 -9.51 4.79
CA ASN A 6 -4.68 -10.18 4.65
C ASN A 6 -3.54 -9.19 4.37
N PHE A 7 -3.82 -8.11 3.65
CA PHE A 7 -2.84 -7.07 3.37
C PHE A 7 -2.49 -6.24 4.62
N LYS A 8 -3.49 -5.86 5.42
CA LYS A 8 -3.29 -5.16 6.69
C LYS A 8 -2.50 -6.00 7.70
N GLU A 9 -2.76 -7.31 7.74
CA GLU A 9 -2.01 -8.26 8.57
C GLU A 9 -0.51 -8.26 8.19
N ALA A 10 -0.20 -8.43 6.90
CA ALA A 10 1.18 -8.43 6.40
C ALA A 10 1.91 -7.10 6.67
N LEU A 11 1.20 -5.96 6.56
CA LEU A 11 1.76 -4.66 6.88
C LEU A 11 2.07 -4.52 8.38
N LYS A 12 1.20 -5.04 9.23
CA LYS A 12 1.42 -5.07 10.69
C LYS A 12 2.63 -5.92 11.04
N GLU A 13 2.74 -7.12 10.48
CA GLU A 13 3.91 -7.99 10.69
C GLU A 13 5.23 -7.33 10.27
N LEU A 14 5.23 -6.59 9.15
CA LEU A 14 6.40 -5.85 8.70
C LEU A 14 6.78 -4.74 9.71
N LYS A 15 5.80 -3.96 10.18
CA LYS A 15 6.03 -2.90 11.16
C LYS A 15 6.53 -3.45 12.49
N ASP A 16 5.97 -4.57 12.95
CA ASP A 16 6.41 -5.25 14.16
C ASP A 16 7.87 -5.74 14.03
N CYS A 17 8.24 -6.25 12.85
CA CYS A 17 9.62 -6.60 12.53
C CYS A 17 10.55 -5.38 12.59
N GLN A 18 10.16 -4.28 11.95
CA GLN A 18 10.93 -3.03 11.96
C GLN A 18 11.13 -2.48 13.37
N ALA A 19 10.07 -2.47 14.18
CA ALA A 19 10.12 -2.05 15.58
C ALA A 19 11.05 -2.94 16.42
N LYS A 20 11.01 -4.26 16.23
CA LYS A 20 11.90 -5.21 16.90
C LYS A 20 13.38 -4.96 16.58
N HIS A 21 13.67 -4.63 15.32
CA HIS A 21 15.02 -4.30 14.86
C HIS A 21 15.40 -2.83 15.08
N LYS A 22 14.51 -2.02 15.67
CA LYS A 22 14.69 -0.56 15.90
C LYS A 22 15.02 0.21 14.62
N ILE A 23 14.51 -0.24 13.50
CA ILE A 23 14.66 0.38 12.18
C ILE A 23 13.32 0.93 11.72
N THR A 24 13.34 1.95 10.88
CA THR A 24 12.12 2.53 10.27
C THR A 24 11.92 2.05 8.84
N SER A 25 12.89 1.39 8.23
CA SER A 25 12.74 0.76 6.92
C SER A 25 13.53 -0.52 6.85
N CYS A 26 13.09 -1.44 5.98
CA CYS A 26 13.88 -2.63 5.67
C CYS A 26 15.25 -2.27 5.07
N PHE A 27 15.41 -1.13 4.39
CA PHE A 27 16.73 -0.71 3.87
C PHE A 27 17.75 -0.37 4.94
N LEU A 28 17.31 -0.08 6.16
CA LEU A 28 18.18 0.18 7.31
C LEU A 28 18.51 -1.10 8.10
N CYS A 29 17.98 -2.25 7.69
CA CYS A 29 18.32 -3.53 8.30
C CYS A 29 19.61 -4.07 7.69
N ASP A 30 20.56 -4.45 8.53
CA ASP A 30 21.79 -5.13 8.09
C ASP A 30 21.48 -6.47 7.38
N ASP A 31 20.40 -7.15 7.79
CA ASP A 31 19.97 -8.43 7.23
C ASP A 31 19.02 -8.29 6.01
N ALA A 32 18.79 -7.08 5.50
CA ALA A 32 17.85 -6.90 4.40
C ALA A 32 18.36 -7.38 3.04
N VAL A 33 19.68 -7.56 2.89
CA VAL A 33 20.27 -8.14 1.69
C VAL A 33 19.98 -9.64 1.70
N GLY A 34 19.06 -10.08 0.82
CA GLY A 34 18.65 -11.48 0.74
C GLY A 34 17.54 -11.88 1.71
N CYS A 35 16.77 -10.93 2.24
CA CYS A 35 15.63 -11.23 3.11
C CYS A 35 14.39 -11.63 2.29
N ASP A 36 14.02 -12.91 2.33
CA ASP A 36 12.82 -13.44 1.64
C ASP A 36 11.53 -12.70 2.05
N LYS A 37 11.45 -12.24 3.30
CA LYS A 37 10.27 -11.48 3.78
C LYS A 37 10.16 -10.12 3.12
N LYS A 38 11.28 -9.47 2.80
CA LYS A 38 11.29 -8.18 2.10
C LYS A 38 10.80 -8.37 0.67
N GLU A 39 11.32 -9.37 -0.05
CA GLU A 39 10.91 -9.68 -1.41
C GLU A 39 9.43 -10.08 -1.48
N SER A 40 8.99 -10.96 -0.57
CA SER A 40 7.59 -11.34 -0.46
C SER A 40 6.66 -10.15 -0.18
N PHE A 41 7.10 -9.21 0.66
CA PHE A 41 6.34 -8.00 0.93
C PHE A 41 6.29 -7.07 -0.29
N GLU A 42 7.40 -6.87 -1.01
CA GLU A 42 7.42 -6.07 -2.24
C GLU A 42 6.46 -6.62 -3.31
N ASP A 43 6.46 -7.94 -3.50
CA ASP A 43 5.53 -8.63 -4.40
C ASP A 43 4.06 -8.44 -4.00
N LEU A 44 3.77 -8.60 -2.70
CA LEU A 44 2.42 -8.40 -2.17
C LEU A 44 1.93 -6.97 -2.42
N VAL A 45 2.78 -5.98 -2.15
CA VAL A 45 2.46 -4.56 -2.34
C VAL A 45 2.21 -4.24 -3.81
N MET A 46 3.03 -4.77 -4.73
CA MET A 46 2.83 -4.58 -6.17
C MET A 46 1.49 -5.16 -6.63
N ARG A 47 1.12 -6.37 -6.20
CA ARG A 47 -0.18 -6.98 -6.54
C ARG A 47 -1.36 -6.22 -5.96
N ASN A 48 -1.22 -5.72 -4.73
CA ASN A 48 -2.26 -4.89 -4.10
C ASN A 48 -2.47 -3.58 -4.87
N LEU A 49 -1.38 -2.89 -5.22
CA LEU A 49 -1.45 -1.66 -6.02
C LEU A 49 -2.14 -1.89 -7.37
N ASP A 50 -1.76 -2.94 -8.09
CA ASP A 50 -2.38 -3.30 -9.37
C ASP A 50 -3.90 -3.53 -9.23
N THR A 51 -4.31 -4.25 -8.18
CA THR A 51 -5.73 -4.47 -7.88
C THR A 51 -6.47 -3.15 -7.62
N LYS A 52 -5.88 -2.23 -6.84
CA LYS A 52 -6.50 -0.93 -6.54
C LYS A 52 -6.51 0.01 -7.75
N ILE A 53 -5.52 -0.07 -8.63
CA ILE A 53 -5.52 0.67 -9.91
C ILE A 53 -6.71 0.22 -10.76
N HIS A 54 -6.91 -1.08 -10.94
CA HIS A 54 -8.02 -1.61 -11.72
C HIS A 54 -9.37 -1.17 -11.13
N SER A 55 -9.55 -1.31 -9.81
CA SER A 55 -10.77 -0.86 -9.13
C SER A 55 -11.03 0.64 -9.30
N LEU A 56 -9.99 1.47 -9.23
CA LEU A 56 -10.10 2.91 -9.45
C LEU A 56 -10.50 3.23 -10.91
N GLN A 57 -9.89 2.54 -11.87
CA GLN A 57 -10.19 2.73 -13.30
C GLN A 57 -11.61 2.29 -13.63
N ASP A 58 -12.08 1.19 -13.05
CA ASP A 58 -13.46 0.71 -13.17
C ASP A 58 -14.44 1.77 -12.64
N CYS A 59 -14.20 2.26 -11.41
CA CYS A 59 -14.98 3.34 -10.82
C CYS A 59 -14.98 4.61 -11.71
N GLN A 60 -13.83 5.00 -12.25
CA GLN A 60 -13.74 6.14 -13.16
C GLN A 60 -14.59 5.96 -14.43
N ARG A 61 -14.59 4.75 -15.01
CA ARG A 61 -15.41 4.40 -16.17
C ARG A 61 -16.91 4.43 -15.86
N GLU A 62 -17.32 3.81 -14.75
CA GLU A 62 -18.73 3.78 -14.31
C GLU A 62 -19.29 5.19 -14.08
N HIS A 63 -18.48 6.08 -13.49
CA HIS A 63 -18.84 7.47 -13.25
C HIS A 63 -18.56 8.41 -14.43
N ASN A 64 -18.08 7.89 -15.56
CA ASN A 64 -17.73 8.64 -16.77
C ASN A 64 -16.76 9.82 -16.54
N ILE A 65 -15.80 9.65 -15.62
CA ILE A 65 -14.76 10.63 -15.30
C ILE A 65 -13.39 10.10 -15.73
N ARG A 66 -12.50 11.00 -16.16
CA ARG A 66 -11.13 10.64 -16.58
C ARG A 66 -10.09 10.72 -15.46
N SER A 67 -10.47 11.32 -14.33
CA SER A 67 -9.60 11.50 -13.17
C SER A 67 -10.46 11.69 -11.93
N CYS A 68 -10.02 11.19 -10.79
CA CYS A 68 -10.70 11.44 -9.52
C CYS A 68 -10.70 12.94 -9.14
N SER A 69 -9.80 13.76 -9.70
CA SER A 69 -9.72 15.20 -9.42
C SER A 69 -11.00 15.98 -9.75
N VAL A 70 -11.81 15.49 -10.69
CA VAL A 70 -13.11 16.07 -11.05
C VAL A 70 -14.28 15.43 -10.31
N CYS A 71 -14.01 14.43 -9.48
CA CYS A 71 -15.02 13.74 -8.68
C CYS A 71 -15.43 14.61 -7.48
N LYS A 72 -16.73 14.75 -7.25
CA LYS A 72 -17.28 15.48 -6.08
C LYS A 72 -16.91 14.82 -4.76
N GLU A 73 -16.67 13.51 -4.78
CA GLU A 73 -16.32 12.71 -3.61
C GLU A 73 -14.81 12.59 -3.42
N LEU A 74 -13.97 13.35 -4.14
CA LEU A 74 -12.50 13.19 -4.16
C LEU A 74 -11.87 12.94 -2.78
N LEU A 75 -12.25 13.69 -1.73
CA LEU A 75 -11.69 13.54 -0.38
C LEU A 75 -12.31 12.38 0.42
N ASN A 76 -13.58 12.05 0.15
CA ASN A 76 -14.37 11.05 0.87
C ASN A 76 -14.54 9.73 0.10
N CYS A 77 -13.86 9.58 -1.04
CA CYS A 77 -13.99 8.42 -1.92
C CYS A 77 -13.09 7.29 -1.42
N GLU A 78 -13.70 6.23 -0.89
CA GLU A 78 -12.99 5.06 -0.37
C GLU A 78 -12.12 4.39 -1.44
N THR A 79 -12.63 4.22 -2.68
CA THR A 79 -11.87 3.63 -3.78
C THR A 79 -10.60 4.42 -4.11
N ARG A 80 -10.72 5.76 -4.13
CA ARG A 80 -9.58 6.66 -4.37
C ARG A 80 -8.60 6.60 -3.21
N ASN A 81 -9.07 6.63 -1.98
CA ASN A 81 -8.22 6.60 -0.80
C ASN A 81 -7.47 5.26 -0.70
N ALA A 82 -8.14 4.14 -0.96
CA ALA A 82 -7.49 2.82 -1.01
C ALA A 82 -6.40 2.72 -2.09
N TYR A 83 -6.60 3.34 -3.26
CA TYR A 83 -5.55 3.44 -4.28
C TYR A 83 -4.37 4.29 -3.81
N VAL A 84 -4.64 5.45 -3.20
CA VAL A 84 -3.61 6.36 -2.69
C VAL A 84 -2.76 5.67 -1.63
N ASP A 85 -3.39 4.98 -0.68
CA ASP A 85 -2.70 4.19 0.33
C ASP A 85 -1.78 3.12 -0.29
N ALA A 86 -2.28 2.42 -1.32
CA ALA A 86 -1.49 1.41 -2.01
C ALA A 86 -0.28 2.00 -2.75
N VAL A 87 -0.41 3.19 -3.35
CA VAL A 87 0.70 3.92 -3.98
C VAL A 87 1.74 4.34 -2.93
N TYR A 88 1.31 4.91 -1.81
CA TYR A 88 2.24 5.32 -0.77
C TYR A 88 3.04 4.15 -0.21
N LEU A 89 2.40 2.99 -0.06
CA LEU A 89 3.07 1.77 0.39
C LEU A 89 4.06 1.23 -0.64
N SER A 90 3.74 1.28 -1.94
CA SER A 90 4.66 0.85 -3.01
C SER A 90 5.86 1.78 -3.16
N MET A 91 5.63 3.09 -3.04
CA MET A 91 6.70 4.10 -3.11
C MET A 91 7.66 3.98 -1.92
N ASN A 92 7.12 3.64 -0.76
CA ASN A 92 7.94 3.46 0.42
C ASN A 92 8.77 2.17 0.39
N LYS A 93 8.40 1.13 -0.39
CA LYS A 93 9.14 -0.16 -0.47
C LYS A 93 9.51 -0.73 0.92
N GLY A 94 8.58 -0.61 1.88
CA GLY A 94 8.86 -0.97 3.28
C GLY A 94 9.61 0.08 4.09
N SER A 95 9.63 1.33 3.66
CA SER A 95 10.02 2.48 4.47
C SER A 95 8.79 2.96 5.23
N GLY A 96 8.82 2.91 6.55
CA GLY A 96 7.81 3.48 7.43
C GLY A 96 7.81 5.00 7.38
N GLY A 97 7.57 5.58 6.20
CA GLY A 97 7.17 6.96 6.07
C GLY A 97 5.84 7.12 6.80
N SER A 98 5.92 7.60 8.04
CA SER A 98 4.76 7.88 8.88
C SER A 98 3.93 8.98 8.22
N PHE A 99 2.82 8.59 7.63
CA PHE A 99 1.67 9.47 7.46
C PHE A 99 0.47 8.73 8.02
N GLU A 100 0.02 9.18 9.17
CA GLU A 100 -1.34 8.95 9.63
C GLU A 100 -2.25 9.88 8.80
N PHE A 101 -3.32 9.32 8.23
CA PHE A 101 -4.39 10.07 7.57
C PHE A 101 -5.62 10.07 8.48
#